data_AF-C0CR21-F1
#
_entry.id   AF-C0CR21-F1
#
_cell.length_a   1.000
_cell.length_b   1.000
_cell.length_c   1.000
_cell.angle_alpha   90.00
_cell.angle_beta   90.00
_cell.angle_gamma   90.00
#
_symmetry.space_group_name_H-M   'P 1'
#
loop_
_entity.id
_entity.type
_entity.pdbx_description
1 polymer ?
#
loop_
_entity_poly.entity_id
_entity_poly.type
_entity_poly.pdbx_seq_one_letter_code
_entity_poly.pdbx_strand_id
1 'polypeptide(L)'
;MKYPEEMYLDAGLYDGDMDCDVEHRKEKIVKCRKEHKCSVCQSTINKGDRALYESGFMDGEPVSSYTCLKCIENWLEESGQVEVEE
;
A
#
# COMPACT_ATOMS: atom_id res chain seq x y z
N MET A 1 2.37 5.08 -11.93
CA MET A 1 2.22 6.06 -10.83
C MET A 1 1.57 7.27 -11.45
N LYS A 2 0.30 7.45 -11.14
CA LYS A 2 -0.54 8.55 -11.60
C LYS A 2 -0.36 9.80 -10.72
N TYR A 3 -0.04 9.62 -9.43
CA TYR A 3 0.10 10.67 -8.41
C TYR A 3 1.55 10.78 -7.89
N PRO A 4 1.91 11.83 -7.12
CA PRO A 4 3.22 11.90 -6.46
C PRO A 4 3.39 10.81 -5.39
N GLU A 5 4.62 10.31 -5.19
CA GLU A 5 4.93 9.20 -4.27
C GLU A 5 4.46 9.46 -2.83
N GLU A 6 4.45 10.72 -2.39
CA GLU A 6 3.96 11.13 -1.06
C GLU A 6 2.51 10.70 -0.80
N MET A 7 1.64 10.80 -1.81
CA MET A 7 0.23 10.38 -1.68
C MET A 7 0.08 8.87 -1.55
N TYR A 8 1.05 8.08 -2.03
CA TYR A 8 0.99 6.63 -1.86
C TYR A 8 1.51 6.17 -0.50
N LEU A 9 2.44 6.93 0.11
CA LEU A 9 3.10 6.57 1.37
C LEU A 9 2.22 6.79 2.61
N ASP A 10 1.21 7.65 2.49
CA ASP A 10 0.29 8.04 3.57
C ASP A 10 -1.17 7.92 3.11
N ALA A 11 -1.46 7.00 2.19
CA ALA A 11 -2.80 6.81 1.63
C ALA A 11 -3.82 6.36 2.71
N GLY A 12 -3.36 5.91 3.88
CA GLY A 12 -4.21 5.48 4.99
C GLY A 12 -5.03 4.23 4.66
N LEU A 13 -4.59 3.43 3.69
CA LEU A 13 -5.31 2.26 3.18
C LEU A 13 -5.67 1.25 4.28
N TYR A 14 -4.81 1.12 5.30
CA TYR A 14 -5.01 0.22 6.45
C TYR A 14 -5.33 0.96 7.74
N ASP A 15 -5.46 2.29 7.71
CA ASP A 15 -5.67 3.13 8.91
C ASP A 15 -7.11 3.01 9.46
N GLY A 16 -8.05 2.50 8.65
CA GLY A 16 -9.43 2.25 9.05
C GLY A 16 -9.65 1.02 9.94
N ASP A 17 -8.66 0.13 10.07
CA ASP A 17 -8.76 -1.08 10.89
C ASP A 17 -8.24 -0.77 12.32
N MET A 18 -9.12 -0.13 13.10
CA MET A 18 -8.85 0.47 14.42
C MET A 18 -8.35 -0.53 15.50
N ASP A 19 -8.30 -1.82 15.19
CA ASP A 19 -7.89 -2.91 16.09
C ASP A 19 -6.52 -3.54 15.72
N CYS A 20 -5.89 -3.14 14.61
CA CYS A 20 -4.55 -3.61 14.24
C CYS A 20 -3.48 -2.60 14.63
N ASP A 21 -3.05 -2.63 15.90
CA ASP A 21 -1.91 -1.84 16.37
C ASP A 21 -0.61 -2.44 15.80
N VAL A 22 -0.19 -1.94 14.63
CA VAL A 22 1.06 -2.34 13.99
C VAL A 22 2.19 -1.45 14.52
N GLU A 23 3.00 -1.99 15.42
CA GLU A 23 4.15 -1.30 15.98
C GLU A 23 5.20 -1.04 14.88
N HIS A 24 5.80 0.16 14.91
CA HIS A 24 6.82 0.59 13.95
C HIS A 24 6.40 0.46 12.48
N ARG A 25 5.12 0.73 12.16
CA ARG A 25 4.61 0.79 10.79
C ARG A 25 5.50 1.66 9.92
N LYS A 26 5.95 1.10 8.79
CA LYS A 26 6.77 1.76 7.77
C LYS A 26 6.20 1.45 6.42
N GLU A 27 5.84 2.52 5.72
CA GLU A 27 5.33 2.49 4.36
C GLU A 27 6.44 3.00 3.43
N LYS A 28 6.67 2.27 2.33
CA LYS A 28 7.62 2.68 1.28
C LYS A 28 7.23 2.13 -0.06
N ILE A 29 7.45 2.90 -1.12
CA ILE A 29 7.34 2.36 -2.48
C ILE A 29 8.62 1.60 -2.83
N VAL A 30 8.47 0.33 -3.17
CA VAL A 30 9.59 -0.54 -3.54
C VAL A 30 9.39 -1.14 -4.92
N LYS A 31 10.50 -1.41 -5.59
CA LYS A 31 10.51 -2.23 -6.81
C LYS A 31 10.53 -3.71 -6.43
N CYS A 32 9.49 -4.43 -6.80
CA CYS A 32 9.36 -5.87 -6.59
C CYS A 32 10.47 -6.62 -7.31
N ARG A 33 11.28 -7.39 -6.56
CA ARG A 33 12.38 -8.19 -7.13
C ARG A 33 11.98 -9.63 -7.48
N LYS A 34 10.80 -10.04 -7.03
CA LYS A 34 10.13 -11.30 -7.31
C LYS A 34 8.64 -11.01 -7.50
N GLU A 35 7.88 -12.02 -7.91
CA GLU A 35 6.42 -11.90 -7.99
C GLU A 35 5.84 -11.86 -6.57
N HIS A 36 4.89 -10.96 -6.35
CA HIS A 36 4.16 -10.81 -5.08
C HIS A 36 2.66 -10.83 -5.34
N LYS A 37 1.85 -11.13 -4.34
CA LYS A 37 0.40 -10.92 -4.42
C LYS A 37 0.04 -9.61 -3.74
N CYS A 38 -0.85 -8.85 -4.39
CA CYS A 38 -1.44 -7.66 -3.80
C CYS A 38 -2.33 -8.06 -2.62
N SER A 39 -2.15 -7.43 -1.46
CA SER A 39 -2.95 -7.74 -0.27
C SER A 39 -4.42 -7.33 -0.43
N VAL A 40 -4.71 -6.34 -1.28
CA VAL A 40 -6.08 -5.85 -1.53
C VAL A 40 -6.79 -6.67 -2.60
N CYS A 41 -6.32 -6.62 -3.85
CA CYS A 41 -7.01 -7.27 -4.97
C CYS A 41 -6.52 -8.70 -5.27
N GLN A 42 -5.58 -9.24 -4.49
CA GLN A 42 -5.01 -10.59 -4.65
C GLN A 42 -4.35 -10.84 -6.02
N SER A 43 -4.18 -9.81 -6.84
CA SER A 43 -3.55 -9.88 -8.15
C SER A 43 -2.04 -10.03 -8.03
N THR A 44 -1.42 -10.65 -9.03
CA THR A 44 0.02 -10.81 -9.10
C THR A 44 0.70 -9.49 -9.49
N ILE A 45 1.59 -9.03 -8.64
CA ILE A 45 2.55 -7.95 -8.88
C ILE A 45 3.80 -8.59 -9.47
N ASN A 46 4.11 -8.29 -10.73
CA ASN A 46 5.22 -8.93 -11.41
C ASN A 46 6.57 -8.44 -10.89
N LYS A 47 7.60 -9.24 -11.14
CA LYS A 47 8.98 -8.80 -10.93
C LYS A 47 9.29 -7.58 -11.80
N GLY A 48 9.77 -6.52 -11.17
CA GLY A 48 10.12 -5.26 -11.82
C GLY A 48 9.07 -4.17 -11.65
N ASP A 49 7.84 -4.52 -11.27
CA ASP A 49 6.81 -3.55 -10.92
C ASP A 49 7.10 -2.83 -9.61
N ARG A 50 6.44 -1.68 -9.43
CA ARG A 50 6.46 -0.92 -8.18
C ARG A 50 5.20 -1.26 -7.38
N ALA A 51 5.35 -1.36 -6.07
CA ALA A 51 4.28 -1.60 -5.12
C ALA A 51 4.53 -0.82 -3.83
N LEU A 52 3.45 -0.48 -3.13
CA LEU A 52 3.56 -0.06 -1.75
C LEU A 52 3.91 -1.28 -0.90
N TYR A 53 4.98 -1.13 -0.15
CA TYR A 53 5.38 -2.09 0.85
C TYR A 53 5.17 -1.47 2.21
N GLU A 54 4.28 -2.09 2.96
CA GLU A 54 4.05 -1.78 4.36
C GLU A 54 4.66 -2.89 5.22
N SER A 55 5.36 -2.50 6.27
CA SER A 55 5.94 -3.42 7.23
C SER A 55 5.83 -2.89 8.63
N GLY A 56 5.69 -3.78 9.60
CA GLY A 56 5.71 -3.44 11.02
C GLY A 56 5.73 -4.71 11.86
N PHE A 57 5.30 -4.59 13.10
CA PHE A 57 5.20 -5.71 14.03
C PHE A 57 3.79 -5.81 14.57
N MET A 58 3.24 -7.02 14.57
CA MET A 58 1.94 -7.34 15.15
C MET A 58 2.16 -8.44 16.19
N ASP A 59 1.83 -8.17 17.45
CA ASP A 59 2.05 -9.10 18.57
C ASP A 59 3.52 -9.57 18.71
N GLY A 60 4.48 -8.70 18.37
CA GLY A 60 5.91 -9.01 18.36
C GLY A 60 6.41 -9.80 17.14
N GLU A 61 5.53 -10.20 16.22
CA GLU A 61 5.91 -10.85 14.96
C GLU A 61 6.03 -9.84 13.81
N PRO A 62 7.08 -9.91 12.98
CA PRO A 62 7.25 -9.00 11.85
C PRO A 62 6.21 -9.32 10.76
N VAL A 63 5.35 -8.35 10.46
CA VAL A 63 4.34 -8.42 9.41
C VAL A 63 4.74 -7.53 8.24
N SER A 64 4.38 -7.96 7.02
CA SER A 64 4.57 -7.13 5.84
C SER A 64 3.55 -7.41 4.75
N SER A 65 3.09 -6.35 4.11
CA SER A 65 2.07 -6.36 3.07
C SER A 65 2.57 -5.65 1.82
N TYR A 66 2.16 -6.16 0.66
CA TYR A 66 2.45 -5.57 -0.64
C TYR A 66 1.15 -5.16 -1.31
N THR A 67 1.03 -3.90 -1.70
CA THR A 67 -0.16 -3.38 -2.37
C THR A 67 0.23 -2.82 -3.73
N CYS A 68 -0.48 -3.26 -4.78
CA CYS A 68 -0.22 -2.76 -6.11
C CYS A 68 -0.65 -1.28 -6.22
N LEU A 69 0.08 -0.50 -7.02
CA LEU A 69 -0.20 0.93 -7.16
C LEU A 69 -1.63 1.22 -7.63
N LYS A 70 -2.21 0.34 -8.45
CA LYS A 70 -3.60 0.47 -8.92
C LYS A 70 -4.62 0.46 -7.78
N CYS A 71 -4.42 -0.39 -6.77
CA CYS A 71 -5.33 -0.43 -5.62
C CYS A 71 -5.21 0.84 -4.78
N ILE A 72 -4.02 1.41 -4.68
CA ILE A 72 -3.84 2.68 -3.97
C ILE A 72 -4.42 3.83 -4.75
N GLU A 73 -4.21 3.88 -6.07
CA GLU A 73 -4.83 4.87 -6.95
C GLU A 73 -6.36 4.82 -6.79
N ASN A 74 -6.95 3.63 -6.84
CA ASN A 74 -8.38 3.45 -6.63
C ASN A 74 -8.81 3.93 -5.24
N TRP A 75 -8.05 3.59 -4.19
CA TRP A 75 -8.35 4.03 -2.83
C TRP A 75 -8.28 5.55 -2.69
N LEU A 76 -7.24 6.19 -3.22
CA LEU A 76 -7.09 7.65 -3.20
C LEU A 76 -8.27 8.34 -3.89
N GLU A 77 -8.72 7.79 -5.02
CA GLU A 77 -9.88 8.28 -5.78
C GLU A 77 -11.19 8.03 -5.00
N GLU A 78 -11.37 6.86 -4.38
CA GLU A 78 -12.56 6.52 -3.58
C GLU A 78 -12.63 7.28 -2.24
N SER A 79 -11.48 7.53 -1.60
CA SER A 79 -11.38 8.25 -0.33
C SER A 79 -11.45 9.77 -0.51
N GLY A 80 -11.44 10.27 -1.75
CA GLY A 80 -11.44 11.70 -2.07
C GLY A 80 -10.15 12.42 -1.65
N GLN A 81 -9.04 11.69 -1.47
CA GLN A 81 -7.73 12.28 -1.12
C GLN A 81 -7.04 12.93 -2.33
N VAL A 82 -7.52 12.64 -3.54
CA VAL A 82 -7.10 13.29 -4.78
C VAL A 82 -8.29 13.99 -5.40
N GLU A 83 -8.10 15.23 -5.85
CA GLU A 83 -9.06 15.89 -6.73
C GLU A 83 -9.01 15.18 -8.09
N VAL A 84 -10.04 14.41 -8.41
CA VAL A 84 -10.30 13.97 -9.78
C VAL A 84 -10.82 15.19 -10.52
N GLU A 85 -9.96 15.86 -11.29
CA GLU A 85 -10.40 16.85 -12.27
C GLU A 85 -11.31 16.13 -13.28
N GLU A 86 -12.62 16.43 -13.23
CA GLU A 86 -13.66 15.99 -14.18
C GLU A 86 -13.41 16.49 -15.61
#